data_AF-A0A967HCA0-F1
#
_entry.id   AF-A0A967HCA0-F1
#
_cell.length_a   1.000
_cell.length_b   1.000
_cell.length_c   1.000
_cell.angle_alpha   90.00
_cell.angle_beta   90.00
_cell.angle_gamma   90.00
#
_symmetry.space_group_name_H-M   'P 1'
#
loop_
_entity.id
_entity.type
_entity.pdbx_description
1 polymer ?
#
loop_
_entity_poly.entity_id
_entity_poly.type
_entity_poly.pdbx_seq_one_letter_code
_entity_poly.pdbx_strand_id
1 'polypeptide(L)'
;MQEYDRSKGDGPEFDSTEGIALALSYLDDPGDVACPRCGRGTIEVVAYLDATGIEEGLVRPSDPDGDYTVVLYCHGCKRAAALDLSPGAGAGGPGGGRRAA
;
A
#
# COMPACT_ATOMS: atom_id res chain seq x y z
N MET A 1 -23.46 -22.09 -2.26
CA MET A 1 -23.05 -20.73 -2.68
C MET A 1 -22.52 -20.08 -1.41
N GLN A 2 -21.20 -20.06 -1.21
CA GLN A 2 -20.64 -19.47 0.01
C GLN A 2 -20.77 -17.96 -0.12
N GLU A 3 -21.65 -17.38 0.70
CA GLU A 3 -21.67 -15.95 0.99
C GLU A 3 -20.25 -15.55 1.35
N TYR A 4 -19.63 -14.71 0.52
CA TYR A 4 -18.40 -14.02 0.87
C TYR A 4 -18.74 -13.08 2.02
N ASP A 5 -18.50 -13.57 3.23
CA ASP A 5 -18.56 -12.80 4.45
C ASP A 5 -17.67 -11.55 4.24
N ARG A 6 -18.32 -10.41 4.00
CA ARG A 6 -17.69 -9.10 4.00
C ARG A 6 -17.38 -8.74 5.45
N SER A 7 -16.57 -9.56 6.11
CA SER A 7 -16.03 -9.30 7.44
C SER A 7 -15.48 -7.88 7.41
N LYS A 8 -16.24 -6.99 8.03
CA LYS A 8 -15.88 -5.61 8.30
C LYS A 8 -14.47 -5.63 8.88
N GLY A 9 -13.53 -5.02 8.17
CA GLY A 9 -12.11 -5.04 8.48
C GLY A 9 -11.85 -4.72 9.95
N ASP A 10 -11.54 -5.76 10.72
CA ASP A 10 -11.05 -5.73 12.10
C ASP A 10 -9.64 -6.37 12.19
N GLY A 11 -9.04 -6.65 11.02
CA GLY A 11 -7.65 -7.05 10.94
C GLY A 11 -6.71 -5.90 11.31
N PRO A 12 -5.43 -6.22 11.63
CA PRO A 12 -4.41 -5.21 11.89
C PRO A 12 -4.05 -4.37 10.65
N GLU A 13 -4.69 -4.64 9.51
CA GLU A 13 -4.41 -4.02 8.22
C GLU A 13 -5.59 -3.15 7.77
N PHE A 14 -5.26 -2.13 6.98
CA PHE A 14 -6.26 -1.34 6.27
C PHE A 14 -6.92 -2.16 5.17
N ASP A 15 -8.23 -1.99 4.95
CA ASP A 15 -8.89 -2.62 3.81
C ASP A 15 -8.45 -1.97 2.49
N SER A 16 -8.76 -2.61 1.34
CA SER A 16 -8.31 -2.13 0.03
C SER A 16 -8.71 -0.68 -0.29
N THR A 17 -9.90 -0.24 0.14
CA THR A 17 -10.36 1.15 -0.07
C THR A 17 -9.56 2.12 0.79
N GLU A 18 -9.31 1.73 2.04
CA GLU A 18 -8.52 2.51 2.99
C GLU A 18 -7.04 2.58 2.56
N GLY A 19 -6.49 1.49 2.04
CA GLY A 19 -5.13 1.43 1.50
C GLY A 19 -4.94 2.34 0.30
N ILE A 20 -5.91 2.38 -0.63
CA ILE A 20 -5.88 3.32 -1.77
C ILE A 20 -5.94 4.78 -1.28
N ALA A 21 -6.81 5.09 -0.31
CA ALA A 21 -6.89 6.44 0.25
C ALA A 21 -5.57 6.86 0.92
N LEU A 22 -4.91 5.95 1.64
CA LEU A 22 -3.58 6.18 2.22
C LEU A 22 -2.52 6.41 1.15
N ALA A 23 -2.50 5.61 0.08
CA ALA A 23 -1.57 5.78 -1.03
C ALA A 23 -1.72 7.13 -1.71
N LEU A 24 -2.96 7.55 -2.00
CA LEU A 24 -3.24 8.85 -2.57
C LEU A 24 -2.81 9.99 -1.63
N SER A 25 -3.07 9.87 -0.32
CA SER A 25 -2.63 10.87 0.66
C SER A 25 -1.11 10.94 0.78
N TYR A 26 -0.41 9.81 0.70
CA TYR A 26 1.05 9.77 0.73
C TYR A 26 1.68 10.38 -0.53
N LEU A 27 1.08 10.14 -1.69
CA LEU A 27 1.52 10.74 -2.96
C LEU A 27 1.27 12.26 -3.02
N ASP A 28 0.24 12.75 -2.32
CA ASP A 28 -0.07 14.18 -2.21
C ASP A 28 0.93 14.90 -1.29
N ASP A 29 1.08 14.41 -0.05
CA ASP A 29 2.05 14.91 0.90
C ASP A 29 2.56 13.79 1.84
N PRO A 30 3.77 13.26 1.62
CA PRO A 30 4.31 12.17 2.43
C PRO A 30 4.61 12.61 3.88
N GLY A 31 4.69 13.93 4.14
CA GLY A 31 4.91 14.49 5.47
C GLY A 31 3.66 14.55 6.36
N ASP A 32 2.46 14.53 5.78
CA ASP A 32 1.18 14.63 6.51
C ASP A 32 0.11 13.68 5.95
N VAL A 33 0.41 12.38 6.01
CA VAL A 33 -0.51 11.32 5.57
C VAL A 33 -1.74 11.25 6.49
N ALA A 34 -2.94 11.36 5.92
CA ALA A 34 -4.18 11.28 6.67
C ALA A 34 -4.70 9.84 6.76
N CYS A 35 -4.93 9.36 7.98
CA CYS A 35 -5.65 8.10 8.20
C CYS A 35 -7.12 8.26 7.80
N PRO A 36 -7.69 7.37 6.96
CA PRO A 36 -9.09 7.45 6.54
C PRO A 36 -10.09 7.27 7.70
N ARG A 37 -9.65 6.71 8.84
CA ARG A 37 -10.47 6.57 10.05
C ARG A 37 -10.22 7.63 11.12
N CYS A 38 -8.96 8.07 11.27
CA CYS A 38 -8.53 8.87 12.42
C CYS A 38 -8.21 10.33 12.05
N GLY A 39 -8.02 10.64 10.77
CA GLY A 39 -7.58 11.95 10.30
C GLY A 39 -6.05 12.11 10.27
N ARG A 40 -5.59 13.36 10.25
CA ARG A 40 -4.18 13.76 10.12
C ARG A 40 -3.41 13.60 11.43
N GLY A 41 -2.08 13.55 11.35
CA GLY A 41 -1.19 13.50 12.52
C GLY A 41 -1.20 12.20 13.30
N THR A 42 -1.86 11.14 12.81
CA THR A 42 -1.89 9.83 13.46
C THR A 42 -1.06 8.77 12.74
N ILE A 43 -0.64 9.04 11.51
CA ILE A 43 0.17 8.13 10.68
C ILE A 43 1.65 8.41 10.91
N GLU A 44 2.41 7.34 11.10
CA GLU A 44 3.87 7.34 11.15
C GLU A 44 4.40 6.49 10.00
N VAL A 45 5.46 6.97 9.33
CA VAL A 45 6.25 6.16 8.41
C VAL A 45 7.25 5.35 9.22
N VAL A 46 7.10 4.03 9.22
CA VAL A 46 7.91 3.13 10.05
C VAL A 46 9.16 2.67 9.31
N ALA A 47 9.05 2.41 8.02
CA ALA A 47 10.15 1.93 7.20
C ALA A 47 9.94 2.23 5.72
N TYR A 48 11.05 2.35 5.01
CA TYR A 48 11.14 2.29 3.56
C TYR A 48 11.85 1.00 3.19
N LEU A 49 11.24 0.22 2.31
CA LEU A 49 11.72 -1.09 1.90
C LEU A 49 12.02 -1.09 0.40
N ASP A 50 13.07 -1.79 0.01
CA ASP A 50 13.39 -2.03 -1.38
C ASP A 50 12.28 -2.87 -2.05
N ALA A 51 11.61 -2.32 -3.06
CA ALA A 51 10.48 -2.99 -3.70
C ALA A 51 10.92 -4.25 -4.47
N THR A 52 12.08 -4.19 -5.14
CA THR A 52 12.62 -5.32 -5.90
C THR A 52 12.97 -6.51 -5.00
N GLY A 53 13.57 -6.26 -3.85
CA GLY A 53 13.89 -7.30 -2.87
C GLY A 53 12.65 -8.02 -2.33
N ILE A 54 11.54 -7.32 -2.13
CA ILE A 54 10.29 -7.92 -1.62
C ILE A 54 9.77 -8.99 -2.59
N GLU A 55 9.84 -8.76 -3.90
CA GLU A 55 9.45 -9.76 -4.91
C GLU A 55 10.31 -11.03 -4.86
N GLU A 56 11.58 -10.89 -4.47
CA GLU A 56 12.51 -12.00 -4.25
C GLU A 56 12.39 -12.64 -2.85
N GLY A 57 11.45 -12.17 -2.01
CA GLY A 57 11.25 -12.63 -0.64
C GLY A 57 12.27 -12.07 0.37
N LEU A 58 12.97 -11.00 0.01
CA LEU A 58 13.98 -10.32 0.82
C LEU A 58 13.46 -8.96 1.31
N VAL A 59 13.33 -8.80 2.62
CA VAL A 59 12.99 -7.49 3.22
C VAL A 59 14.28 -6.74 3.53
N ARG A 60 14.54 -5.66 2.80
CA ARG A 60 15.72 -4.80 3.01
C ARG A 60 15.30 -3.35 3.20
N PRO A 61 15.82 -2.67 4.25
CA PRO A 61 15.63 -1.23 4.37
C PRO A 61 16.33 -0.52 3.19
N SER A 62 15.68 0.52 2.67
CA SER A 62 16.22 1.37 1.61
C SER A 62 15.95 2.84 1.94
N ASP A 63 16.67 3.74 1.28
CA ASP A 63 16.28 5.15 1.23
C ASP A 63 15.05 5.30 0.31
N PRO A 64 14.19 6.32 0.50
CA PRO A 64 13.03 6.59 -0.35
C PRO A 64 13.44 7.22 -1.70
N ASP A 65 14.38 6.58 -2.41
CA ASP A 65 14.87 6.96 -3.73
C ASP A 65 14.59 5.81 -4.72
N GLY A 66 13.95 6.11 -5.85
CA GLY A 66 13.56 5.08 -6.83
C GLY A 66 12.32 4.27 -6.44
N ASP A 67 12.32 2.97 -6.74
CA ASP A 67 11.23 2.03 -6.47
C ASP A 67 11.30 1.51 -5.02
N TYR A 68 10.34 1.90 -4.19
CA TYR A 68 10.28 1.50 -2.80
C TYR A 68 8.84 1.19 -2.34
N THR A 69 8.76 0.35 -1.33
CA THR A 69 7.56 0.12 -0.54
C THR A 69 7.65 0.90 0.77
N VAL A 70 6.67 1.76 1.04
CA VAL A 70 6.58 2.46 2.33
C VAL A 70 5.67 1.71 3.29
N VAL A 71 6.11 1.56 4.54
CA VAL A 71 5.32 0.96 5.61
C VAL A 71 4.80 2.07 6.52
N LEU A 72 3.47 2.18 6.57
CA LEU A 72 2.74 3.17 7.36
C LEU A 72 2.07 2.50 8.54
N TYR A 73 2.06 3.18 9.69
CA TYR A 73 1.35 2.75 10.88
C TYR A 73 0.49 3.86 11.45
N CYS A 74 -0.77 3.58 11.75
CA CYS A 74 -1.67 4.50 12.43
C CYS A 74 -1.70 4.23 13.93
N HIS A 75 -1.31 5.22 14.73
CA HIS A 75 -1.40 5.14 16.19
C HIS A 75 -2.83 5.22 16.73
N GLY A 76 -3.75 5.82 15.96
CA GLY A 76 -5.15 5.96 16.35
C GLY A 76 -5.95 4.66 16.27
N CYS A 77 -5.92 4.00 15.10
CA CYS A 77 -6.64 2.74 14.88
C CYS A 77 -5.76 1.49 14.99
N LYS A 78 -4.45 1.65 15.28
CA LYS A 78 -3.45 0.59 15.48
C LYS A 78 -3.29 -0.34 14.26
N ARG A 79 -3.44 0.22 13.06
CA ARG A 79 -3.32 -0.51 11.79
C ARG A 79 -2.07 -0.17 11.02
N ALA A 80 -1.59 -1.14 10.25
CA ALA A 80 -0.46 -0.98 9.34
C ALA A 80 -0.90 -1.12 7.87
N ALA A 81 -0.20 -0.44 6.97
CA ALA A 81 -0.28 -0.66 5.54
C ALA A 81 1.14 -0.64 4.95
N ALA A 82 1.41 -1.56 4.03
CA ALA A 82 2.56 -1.49 3.14
C ALA A 82 2.05 -1.01 1.77
N LEU A 83 2.64 0.05 1.24
CA LEU A 83 2.27 0.64 -0.04
C LEU A 83 3.45 0.58 -0.99
N ASP A 84 3.30 -0.19 -2.05
CA ASP A 84 4.20 -0.15 -3.20
C ASP A 84 3.76 1.00 -4.12
N LEU A 85 4.63 2.00 -4.30
CA LEU A 85 4.34 3.19 -5.11
C LEU A 85 5.18 3.23 -6.39
N SER A 86 5.78 2.09 -6.73
CA SER A 86 6.63 1.89 -7.90
C SER A 86 5.86 2.29 -9.18
N PRO A 87 6.40 3.18 -10.04
CA PRO A 87 5.78 3.59 -11.31
C PRO A 87 5.72 2.42 -12.31
N GLY A 88 4.79 1.50 -12.07
CA GLY A 88 4.64 0.24 -12.80
C GLY A 88 3.51 -0.65 -12.27
N ALA A 89 3.11 -0.50 -11.00
CA ALA A 89 2.08 -1.34 -10.36
C ALA A 89 0.65 -1.13 -10.90
N GLY A 90 0.44 -0.20 -11.85
CA GLY A 90 -0.83 0.04 -12.53
C GLY A 90 -1.06 -0.75 -13.84
N ALA A 91 -0.12 -1.59 -14.28
CA ALA A 91 -0.20 -2.29 -15.57
C ALA A 91 -0.36 -3.83 -15.43
N GLY A 92 -1.17 -4.29 -14.47
CA GLY A 92 -1.56 -5.70 -14.33
C GLY A 92 -2.76 -6.07 -15.20
N GLY A 93 -2.62 -6.04 -16.52
CA GLY A 93 -3.64 -6.56 -17.45
C GLY A 93 -3.04 -7.50 -18.50
N PRO A 94 -3.14 -8.84 -18.36
CA PRO A 94 -2.90 -9.74 -19.48
C PRO A 94 -4.20 -9.90 -20.29
N GLY A 95 -4.51 -8.93 -21.15
CA GLY A 95 -5.63 -9.00 -22.07
C GLY A 95 -5.28 -8.34 -23.40
N GLY A 96 -4.84 -9.11 -24.39
CA GLY A 96 -4.56 -8.58 -25.72
C GLY A 96 -3.91 -9.59 -26.66
N GLY A 97 -4.73 -10.35 -27.37
CA GLY A 97 -4.33 -11.48 -28.21
C GLY A 97 -3.27 -11.14 -29.27
N ARG A 98 -2.30 -12.05 -29.38
CA ARG A 98 -1.44 -12.13 -30.56
C ARG A 98 -2.31 -12.56 -31.74
N ARG A 99 -2.61 -11.61 -32.63
CA ARG A 99 -3.06 -11.92 -34.00
C ARG A 99 -1.88 -12.59 -34.71
N ALA A 100 -2.03 -13.86 -35.04
CA ALA A 100 -1.26 -14.48 -36.11
C ALA A 100 -2.11 -14.41 -37.38
N ALA A 101 -1.49 -13.89 -38.43
CA ALA A 101 -2.02 -13.70 -39.78
C ALA A 101 -2.19 -15.04 -40.53
#